data_AF-A0A4U1IYS7-F1
#
_entry.id   AF-A0A4U1IYS7-F1
#
_cell.length_a   1.000
_cell.length_b   1.000
_cell.length_c   1.000
_cell.angle_alpha   90.00
_cell.angle_beta   90.00
_cell.angle_gamma   90.00
#
_symmetry.space_group_name_H-M   'P 1'
#
loop_
_entity.id
_entity.type
_entity.pdbx_description
1 polymer ?
#
loop_
_entity_poly.entity_id
_entity_poly.type
_entity_poly.pdbx_seq_one_letter_code
_entity_poly.pdbx_strand_id
1 'polypeptide(L)'
;MKFPQLAPVVLAAAALGATAAPLACTRHADLRDEPDGSGIDRPPEFDAGGIPELDSGLGSDAHPLCAERPTGECVGSNDFPCAFEDWVAATAKECQTASGCKTNGWLEVRMGPGGCVEVIGMEEPNDEVVACLVAEMGAVKCPCGEGISQYYFGSGNVGPCGSK
;
A
#
# COMPACT_ATOMS: atom_id res chain seq x y z
N MET A 1 -42.95 -38.26 -57.69
CA MET A 1 -42.46 -39.32 -56.77
C MET A 1 -41.37 -38.72 -55.88
N LYS A 2 -41.50 -38.92 -54.56
CA LYS A 2 -40.51 -38.78 -53.46
C LYS A 2 -39.73 -37.45 -53.30
N PHE A 3 -40.11 -36.70 -52.26
CA PHE A 3 -39.24 -35.81 -51.48
C PHE A 3 -38.28 -36.63 -50.60
N PRO A 4 -37.08 -36.11 -50.31
CA PRO A 4 -36.53 -36.16 -48.95
C PRO A 4 -35.96 -34.78 -48.54
N GLN A 5 -36.49 -34.19 -47.47
CA GLN A 5 -36.01 -34.24 -46.08
C GLN A 5 -35.02 -33.13 -45.72
N LEU A 6 -35.55 -32.16 -44.96
CA LEU A 6 -34.83 -31.20 -44.13
C LEU A 6 -34.00 -31.93 -43.07
N ALA A 7 -32.79 -31.42 -42.79
CA ALA A 7 -32.18 -31.54 -41.47
C ALA A 7 -31.35 -30.27 -41.16
N PRO A 8 -31.60 -29.60 -40.02
CA PRO A 8 -30.82 -28.46 -39.55
C PRO A 8 -29.54 -28.94 -38.86
N VAL A 9 -28.38 -28.42 -39.26
CA VAL A 9 -27.13 -28.61 -38.51
C VAL A 9 -27.09 -27.56 -37.40
N VAL A 10 -27.47 -27.99 -36.20
CA VAL A 10 -27.17 -27.30 -34.94
C VAL A 10 -25.92 -27.96 -34.37
N LEU A 11 -24.82 -27.22 -34.25
CA LEU A 11 -23.69 -27.55 -33.36
C LEU A 11 -23.02 -26.22 -32.96
N ALA A 12 -23.45 -25.66 -31.83
CA ALA A 12 -22.79 -25.84 -30.52
C ALA A 12 -21.57 -24.91 -30.38
N ALA A 13 -21.84 -23.66 -29.99
CA ALA A 13 -20.84 -22.74 -29.48
C ALA A 13 -20.30 -23.30 -28.14
N ALA A 14 -19.11 -23.88 -28.17
CA ALA A 14 -18.37 -24.22 -26.96
C ALA A 14 -17.86 -22.92 -26.32
N ALA A 15 -18.65 -22.37 -25.40
CA ALA A 15 -18.19 -21.35 -24.47
C ALA A 15 -17.14 -21.98 -23.54
N LEU A 16 -15.86 -21.78 -23.87
CA LEU A 16 -14.75 -21.98 -22.94
C LEU A 16 -14.89 -20.93 -21.83
N GLY A 17 -15.63 -21.30 -20.78
CA GLY A 17 -15.62 -20.59 -19.51
C GLY A 17 -14.22 -20.69 -18.92
N ALA A 18 -13.40 -19.67 -19.15
CA ALA A 18 -12.21 -19.45 -18.36
C ALA A 18 -12.66 -19.12 -16.94
N THR A 19 -12.64 -20.15 -16.08
CA THR A 19 -12.75 -19.96 -14.63
C THR A 19 -11.52 -19.14 -14.21
N ALA A 20 -11.71 -17.83 -14.08
CA ALA A 20 -10.76 -16.98 -13.38
C ALA A 20 -10.67 -17.50 -11.94
N ALA A 21 -9.63 -18.27 -11.65
CA ALA A 21 -9.27 -18.56 -10.28
C ALA A 21 -9.04 -17.20 -9.59
N PRO A 22 -9.65 -16.94 -8.43
CA PRO A 22 -9.26 -15.78 -7.66
C PRO A 22 -7.78 -15.96 -7.33
N LEU A 23 -6.94 -15.11 -7.93
CA LEU A 23 -5.61 -14.86 -7.41
C LEU A 23 -5.84 -14.34 -5.99
N ALA A 24 -5.74 -15.23 -5.02
CA ALA A 24 -5.79 -14.87 -3.62
C ALA A 24 -4.56 -13.99 -3.37
N CYS A 25 -4.75 -12.67 -3.40
CA CYS A 25 -3.77 -11.71 -2.92
C CYS A 25 -3.42 -12.13 -1.50
N THR A 26 -2.24 -12.74 -1.35
CA THR A 26 -1.76 -13.19 -0.05
C THR A 26 -1.28 -11.93 0.63
N ARG A 27 -2.05 -11.41 1.61
CA ARG A 27 -1.62 -10.27 2.41
C ARG A 27 -0.43 -10.73 3.25
N HIS A 28 0.75 -10.22 2.93
CA HIS A 28 1.96 -10.40 3.70
C HIS A 28 2.13 -9.15 4.57
N ALA A 29 2.35 -9.33 5.87
CA ALA A 29 2.72 -8.25 6.78
C ALA A 29 4.10 -8.63 7.34
N ASP A 30 5.13 -7.91 6.93
CA ASP A 30 6.50 -8.11 7.43
C ASP A 30 6.69 -7.26 8.70
N LEU A 31 6.90 -7.93 9.84
CA LEU A 31 7.13 -7.29 11.13
C LEU A 31 8.61 -6.96 11.26
N ARG A 32 9.02 -5.76 10.81
CA ARG A 32 10.35 -5.22 11.08
C ARG A 32 10.34 -4.43 12.39
N ASP A 33 10.89 -5.03 13.43
CA ASP A 33 11.17 -4.39 14.71
C ASP A 33 12.34 -3.40 14.54
N GLU A 34 12.11 -2.11 14.80
CA GLU A 34 13.21 -1.14 14.88
C GLU A 34 14.05 -1.44 16.12
N PRO A 35 15.38 -1.32 16.07
CA PRO A 35 16.25 -1.80 17.14
C PRO A 35 16.35 -0.80 18.31
N ASP A 36 15.27 -0.61 19.07
CA ASP A 36 15.29 -0.03 20.42
C ASP A 36 15.15 -1.07 21.55
N GLY A 37 15.11 -2.37 21.20
CA GLY A 37 15.73 -3.41 22.02
C GLY A 37 14.93 -3.93 23.22
N SER A 38 13.62 -3.70 23.28
CA SER A 38 12.74 -4.53 24.11
C SER A 38 12.16 -5.65 23.25
N GLY A 39 12.55 -6.90 23.53
CA GLY A 39 11.98 -8.06 22.84
C GLY A 39 10.46 -8.01 22.92
N ILE A 40 9.80 -8.01 21.77
CA ILE A 40 8.34 -8.04 21.71
C ILE A 40 7.89 -9.46 22.08
N ASP A 41 7.39 -9.66 23.31
CA ASP A 41 6.92 -10.98 23.79
C ASP A 41 5.69 -11.51 23.02
N ARG A 42 5.00 -10.63 22.28
CA ARG A 42 3.86 -10.97 21.43
C ARG A 42 3.90 -10.11 20.16
N PRO A 43 3.85 -10.69 18.95
CA PRO A 43 3.76 -9.90 17.73
C PRO A 43 2.51 -9.00 17.81
N PRO A 44 2.62 -7.71 17.43
CA PRO A 44 1.48 -6.81 17.46
C PRO A 44 0.38 -7.38 16.56
N GLU A 45 -0.82 -7.53 17.13
CA GLU A 45 -2.00 -7.95 16.39
C GLU A 45 -2.59 -6.71 15.72
N PHE A 46 -2.76 -6.76 14.39
CA PHE A 46 -3.57 -5.77 13.68
C PHE A 46 -5.03 -5.94 14.14
N ASP A 47 -5.58 -4.96 14.86
CA ASP A 47 -6.99 -5.01 15.24
C ASP A 47 -7.86 -4.83 14.00
N ALA A 48 -8.86 -5.71 13.84
CA ALA A 48 -9.75 -5.72 12.68
C ALA A 48 -10.63 -4.45 12.58
N GLY A 49 -10.56 -3.56 13.58
CA GLY A 49 -11.15 -2.21 13.56
C GLY A 49 -10.55 -1.26 12.51
N GLY A 50 -9.37 -1.59 11.96
CA GLY A 50 -8.72 -0.83 10.88
C GLY A 50 -7.96 0.38 11.39
N ILE A 51 -6.79 0.63 10.78
CA ILE A 51 -6.00 1.83 11.05
C ILE A 51 -6.78 3.04 10.53
N PRO A 52 -6.99 4.09 11.34
CA PRO A 52 -7.77 5.25 10.91
C PRO A 52 -7.07 5.97 9.77
N GLU A 53 -7.82 6.23 8.70
CA GLU A 53 -7.34 6.99 7.55
C GLU A 53 -7.16 8.47 7.92
N LEU A 54 -6.07 9.06 7.44
CA LEU A 54 -5.78 10.47 7.63
C LEU A 54 -6.29 11.28 6.43
N ASP A 55 -6.78 12.49 6.70
CA ASP A 55 -6.95 13.50 5.65
C ASP A 55 -5.56 14.00 5.22
N SER A 56 -4.95 13.20 4.34
CA SER A 56 -3.57 13.34 3.91
C SER A 56 -3.40 14.39 2.82
N GLY A 57 -4.47 14.96 2.27
CA GLY A 57 -4.39 15.91 1.15
C GLY A 57 -3.79 15.32 -0.14
N LEU A 58 -3.52 14.02 -0.22
CA LEU A 58 -2.88 13.36 -1.37
C LEU A 58 -3.71 13.44 -2.66
N GLY A 59 -5.03 13.59 -2.52
CA GLY A 59 -5.98 13.83 -3.62
C GLY A 59 -6.31 15.30 -3.88
N SER A 60 -5.67 16.24 -3.15
CA SER A 60 -5.85 17.67 -3.34
C SER A 60 -4.95 18.21 -4.47
N ASP A 61 -5.13 19.48 -4.82
CA ASP A 61 -4.30 20.24 -5.76
C ASP A 61 -2.87 20.52 -5.26
N ALA A 62 -2.52 20.08 -4.04
CA ALA A 62 -1.18 20.17 -3.48
C ALA A 62 -0.12 19.34 -4.23
N HIS A 63 -0.55 18.33 -5.01
CA HIS A 63 0.34 17.48 -5.78
C HIS A 63 -0.07 17.44 -7.26
N PRO A 64 0.90 17.23 -8.19
CA PRO A 64 0.57 16.95 -9.59
C PRO A 64 -0.38 15.76 -9.71
N LEU A 65 -1.13 15.72 -10.81
CA LEU A 65 -1.97 14.57 -11.12
C LEU A 65 -1.12 13.30 -11.15
N CYS A 66 -1.67 12.18 -10.69
CA CYS A 66 -0.90 10.94 -10.56
C CYS A 66 -0.14 10.55 -11.85
N ALA A 67 -0.76 10.73 -13.01
CA ALA A 67 -0.13 10.45 -14.30
C ALA A 67 1.14 11.29 -14.57
N GLU A 68 1.19 12.51 -14.03
CA GLU A 68 2.26 13.50 -14.21
C GLU A 68 3.38 13.37 -13.18
N ARG A 69 3.16 12.61 -12.10
CA ARG A 69 4.18 12.38 -11.08
C ARG A 69 5.35 11.57 -11.66
N PRO A 70 6.61 11.94 -11.33
CA PRO A 70 7.77 11.14 -11.70
C PRO A 70 7.73 9.78 -10.98
N THR A 71 8.41 8.79 -11.56
CA THR A 71 8.59 7.49 -10.89
C THR A 71 9.55 7.65 -9.71
N GLY A 72 9.14 7.22 -8.51
CA GLY A 72 9.92 7.32 -7.28
C GLY A 72 10.87 6.15 -7.02
N GLU A 73 11.44 6.09 -5.81
CA GLU A 73 12.41 5.06 -5.40
C GLU A 73 11.78 3.70 -5.04
N CYS A 74 10.48 3.55 -5.22
CA CYS A 74 9.76 2.28 -5.11
C CYS A 74 9.97 1.33 -6.32
N VAL A 75 11.06 1.52 -7.06
CA VAL A 75 11.50 0.64 -8.16
C VAL A 75 12.49 -0.37 -7.61
N GLY A 76 12.15 -1.66 -7.72
CA GLY A 76 13.03 -2.74 -7.29
C GLY A 76 14.01 -3.19 -8.37
N SER A 77 14.65 -4.34 -8.15
CA SER A 77 15.61 -4.91 -9.09
C SER A 77 14.91 -5.40 -10.38
N ASN A 78 15.70 -5.74 -11.42
CA ASN A 78 15.16 -6.22 -12.69
C ASN A 78 14.20 -7.41 -12.56
N ASP A 79 14.43 -8.28 -11.57
CA ASP A 79 13.60 -9.47 -11.33
C ASP A 79 12.34 -9.16 -10.49
N PHE A 80 12.35 -8.05 -9.75
CA PHE A 80 11.26 -7.58 -8.90
C PHE A 80 11.12 -6.07 -9.06
N PRO A 81 10.46 -5.60 -10.13
CA PRO A 81 10.45 -4.17 -10.48
C PRO A 81 9.72 -3.29 -9.46
N CYS A 82 8.98 -3.89 -8.53
CA CYS A 82 8.29 -3.19 -7.47
C CYS A 82 8.99 -3.41 -6.13
N ALA A 83 9.39 -2.32 -5.49
CA ALA A 83 9.94 -2.28 -4.13
C ALA A 83 9.10 -1.37 -3.22
N PHE A 84 7.77 -1.37 -3.42
CA PHE A 84 6.85 -0.48 -2.71
C PHE A 84 6.93 -0.64 -1.18
N GLU A 85 6.98 -1.87 -0.68
CA GLU A 85 7.08 -2.13 0.77
C GLU A 85 8.39 -1.62 1.37
N ASP A 86 9.53 -1.91 0.73
CA ASP A 86 10.84 -1.42 1.19
C ASP A 86 10.91 0.12 1.12
N TRP A 87 10.32 0.72 0.09
CA TRP A 87 10.24 2.18 -0.05
C TRP A 87 9.35 2.82 1.03
N VAL A 88 8.19 2.25 1.35
CA VAL A 88 7.32 2.73 2.44
C VAL A 88 8.07 2.65 3.77
N ALA A 89 8.76 1.55 4.05
CA ALA A 89 9.54 1.40 5.27
C ALA A 89 10.71 2.41 5.36
N ALA A 90 11.44 2.61 4.25
CA ALA A 90 12.53 3.59 4.18
C ALA A 90 12.01 5.03 4.39
N THR A 91 10.93 5.39 3.72
CA THR A 91 10.29 6.72 3.82
C THR A 91 9.75 6.96 5.23
N ALA A 92 9.11 5.96 5.84
CA ALA A 92 8.60 6.06 7.20
C ALA A 92 9.72 6.32 8.22
N LYS A 93 10.82 5.57 8.12
CA LYS A 93 12.00 5.75 8.95
C LYS A 93 12.67 7.10 8.73
N GLU A 94 12.78 7.54 7.47
CA GLU A 94 13.32 8.84 7.12
C GLU A 94 12.48 9.97 7.73
N CYS A 95 11.17 9.93 7.57
CA CYS A 95 10.25 10.93 8.12
C CYS A 95 10.26 10.97 9.65
N GLN A 96 10.35 9.81 10.29
CA GLN A 96 10.51 9.73 11.75
C GLN A 96 11.86 10.31 12.20
N THR A 97 12.93 10.11 11.42
CA THR A 97 14.26 10.64 11.72
C THR A 97 14.34 12.15 11.47
N ALA A 98 13.79 12.64 10.36
CA ALA A 98 13.86 14.02 9.92
C ALA A 98 13.01 14.96 10.78
N SER A 99 11.82 14.51 11.21
CA SER A 99 10.97 15.29 12.12
C SER A 99 11.59 15.43 13.50
N GLY A 100 12.46 14.49 13.90
CA GLY A 100 12.93 14.36 15.28
C GLY A 100 11.81 13.99 16.26
N CYS A 101 10.56 13.89 15.79
CA CYS A 101 9.40 13.42 16.51
C CYS A 101 9.34 11.90 16.39
N LYS A 102 8.84 11.24 17.44
CA LYS A 102 8.61 9.80 17.40
C LYS A 102 7.13 9.51 17.49
N THR A 103 6.69 8.58 16.65
CA THR A 103 5.32 8.07 16.58
C THR A 103 5.34 6.59 16.93
N ASN A 104 4.20 6.06 17.38
CA ASN A 104 4.02 4.64 17.65
C ASN A 104 2.92 4.06 16.76
N GLY A 105 2.73 2.75 16.88
CA GLY A 105 1.67 2.02 16.22
C GLY A 105 1.94 1.76 14.75
N TRP A 106 0.88 1.40 14.04
CA TRP A 106 0.94 1.05 12.64
C TRP A 106 0.73 2.24 11.70
N LEU A 107 1.51 2.25 10.63
CA LEU A 107 1.29 2.97 9.38
C LEU A 107 0.70 2.01 8.36
N GLU A 108 -0.32 2.46 7.65
CA GLU A 108 -0.81 1.80 6.44
C GLU A 108 -0.80 2.78 5.28
N VAL A 109 -0.27 2.32 4.15
CA VAL A 109 -0.17 3.09 2.91
C VAL A 109 -0.86 2.29 1.82
N ARG A 110 -1.90 2.87 1.19
CA ARG A 110 -2.57 2.27 0.04
C ARG A 110 -2.29 3.05 -1.22
N MET A 111 -1.90 2.32 -2.24
CA MET A 111 -1.58 2.79 -3.56
C MET A 111 -2.69 2.37 -4.53
N GLY A 112 -3.18 3.32 -5.31
CA GLY A 112 -4.18 3.06 -6.33
C GLY A 112 -3.60 2.45 -7.61
N PRO A 113 -4.45 2.12 -8.59
CA PRO A 113 -4.05 1.46 -9.83
C PRO A 113 -3.10 2.31 -10.69
N GLY A 114 -3.04 3.62 -10.48
CA GLY A 114 -2.11 4.53 -11.14
C GLY A 114 -0.68 4.50 -10.57
N GLY A 115 -0.46 3.75 -9.48
CA GLY A 115 0.83 3.69 -8.78
C GLY A 115 1.07 4.85 -7.82
N CYS A 116 0.09 5.71 -7.59
CA CYS A 116 0.20 6.78 -6.60
C CYS A 116 -0.41 6.35 -5.27
N VAL A 117 0.16 6.81 -4.17
CA VAL A 117 -0.46 6.67 -2.85
C VAL A 117 -1.73 7.52 -2.82
N GLU A 118 -2.83 6.88 -2.41
CA GLU A 118 -4.16 7.50 -2.30
C GLU A 118 -4.62 7.58 -0.84
N VAL A 119 -4.13 6.68 0.02
CA VAL A 119 -4.50 6.61 1.44
C VAL A 119 -3.25 6.43 2.29
N ILE A 120 -3.16 7.21 3.36
CA ILE A 120 -2.25 7.00 4.48
C ILE A 120 -3.12 6.90 5.74
N GLY A 121 -2.94 5.83 6.51
CA GLY A 121 -3.53 5.66 7.83
C GLY A 121 -2.46 5.51 8.90
N MET A 122 -2.69 6.07 10.08
CA MET A 122 -1.80 5.91 11.24
C MET A 122 -2.60 5.73 12.53
N GLU A 123 -2.19 4.79 13.39
CA GLU A 123 -2.86 4.58 14.69
C GLU A 123 -2.64 5.75 15.65
N GLU A 124 -1.41 6.22 15.76
CA GLU A 124 -1.05 7.39 16.57
C GLU A 124 -0.46 8.47 15.66
N PRO A 125 -1.28 9.22 14.89
CA PRO A 125 -0.76 10.21 13.97
C PRO A 125 0.05 11.30 14.68
N ASN A 126 1.19 11.67 14.09
CA ASN A 126 1.98 12.84 14.47
C ASN A 126 2.06 13.79 13.28
N ASP A 127 1.68 15.05 13.47
CA ASP A 127 1.54 16.04 12.40
C ASP A 127 2.83 16.22 11.57
N GLU A 128 3.99 16.23 12.22
CA GLU A 128 5.28 16.40 11.53
C GLU A 128 5.66 15.18 10.69
N VAL A 129 5.45 13.97 11.22
CA VAL A 129 5.68 12.72 10.48
C VAL A 129 4.69 12.60 9.32
N VAL A 130 3.41 12.89 9.56
CA VAL A 130 2.35 12.85 8.54
C VAL A 130 2.66 13.83 7.41
N ALA A 131 3.05 15.08 7.73
CA ALA A 131 3.40 16.07 6.72
C ALA A 131 4.57 15.62 5.85
N CYS A 132 5.59 14.99 6.44
CA CYS A 132 6.70 14.40 5.70
C CYS A 132 6.24 13.25 4.79
N LEU A 133 5.45 12.31 5.33
CA LEU A 133 4.94 11.16 4.56
C LEU A 133 4.12 11.62 3.35
N VAL A 134 3.24 12.60 3.54
CA VAL A 134 2.43 13.20 2.47
C VAL A 134 3.32 13.87 1.42
N ALA A 135 4.33 14.62 1.84
CA ALA A 135 5.25 15.28 0.92
C ALA A 135 6.02 14.27 0.06
N GLU A 136 6.61 13.25 0.68
CA GLU A 136 7.42 12.24 -0.01
C GLU A 136 6.55 11.33 -0.89
N MET A 137 5.47 10.78 -0.35
CA MET A 137 4.62 9.82 -1.07
C MET A 137 3.71 10.49 -2.10
N GLY A 138 3.36 11.76 -1.88
CA GLY A 138 2.58 12.56 -2.83
C GLY A 138 3.39 13.08 -4.01
N ALA A 139 4.72 13.16 -3.90
CA ALA A 139 5.59 13.69 -4.96
C ALA A 139 5.81 12.72 -6.12
N VAL A 140 5.60 11.42 -5.91
CA VAL A 140 6.00 10.37 -6.86
C VAL A 140 4.88 9.37 -7.16
N LYS A 141 5.12 8.50 -8.14
CA LYS A 141 4.35 7.27 -8.38
C LYS A 141 5.28 6.07 -8.47
N CYS A 142 4.74 4.89 -8.24
CA CYS A 142 5.44 3.61 -8.30
C CYS A 142 5.01 2.78 -9.51
N PRO A 143 5.90 1.95 -10.08
CA PRO A 143 5.56 1.09 -11.22
C PRO A 143 4.73 -0.16 -10.82
N CYS A 144 4.23 -0.20 -9.59
CA CYS A 144 3.73 -1.39 -8.91
C CYS A 144 2.25 -1.71 -9.17
N GLY A 145 1.47 -0.75 -9.69
CA GLY A 145 0.02 -0.85 -9.73
C GLY A 145 -0.60 -0.66 -8.35
N GLU A 146 -1.79 -1.23 -8.12
CA GLU A 146 -2.49 -1.16 -6.84
C GLU A 146 -1.80 -2.01 -5.77
N GLY A 147 -1.69 -1.50 -4.54
CA GLY A 147 -1.02 -2.20 -3.44
C GLY A 147 -1.30 -1.62 -2.07
N ILE A 148 -1.06 -2.42 -1.04
CA ILE A 148 -1.15 -2.00 0.37
C ILE A 148 0.17 -2.38 1.03
N SER A 149 0.77 -1.46 1.76
CA SER A 149 1.94 -1.71 2.59
C SER A 149 1.65 -1.23 4.02
N GLN A 150 2.17 -1.98 4.99
CA GLN A 150 2.03 -1.67 6.40
C GLN A 150 3.42 -1.61 7.03
N TYR A 151 3.61 -0.67 7.94
CA TYR A 151 4.87 -0.48 8.65
C TYR A 151 4.58 -0.23 10.13
N TYR A 152 5.24 -0.97 11.02
CA TYR A 152 5.08 -0.79 12.45
C TYR A 152 6.19 0.12 12.97
N PHE A 153 5.83 1.27 13.54
CA PHE A 153 6.79 2.20 14.09
C PHE A 153 7.39 1.71 15.42
N GLY A 154 6.72 0.82 16.14
CA GLY A 154 7.05 0.46 17.52
C GLY A 154 5.97 0.94 18.51
N SER A 155 6.06 0.51 19.77
CA SER A 155 5.13 0.91 20.86
C SER A 155 5.77 1.78 21.94
N GLY A 156 7.08 1.98 21.87
CA GLY A 156 7.88 2.61 22.92
C GLY A 156 8.71 3.80 22.47
N ASN A 157 8.46 4.34 21.28
CA ASN A 157 9.29 5.42 20.78
C ASN A 157 9.02 6.71 21.58
N VAL A 158 10.04 7.15 22.31
CA VAL A 158 9.97 8.38 23.11
C VAL A 158 10.58 9.52 22.30
N GLY A 159 9.72 10.34 21.70
CA GLY A 159 10.10 11.54 20.95
C GLY A 159 9.83 12.81 21.76
N PRO A 160 10.49 13.93 21.44
CA PRO A 160 10.28 15.22 22.07
C PRO A 160 8.91 15.86 21.75
N CYS A 161 8.21 15.35 20.75
CA CYS A 161 6.92 15.86 20.30
C CYS A 161 5.79 15.07 20.99
N GLY A 162 4.88 15.78 21.66
CA GLY A 162 3.76 15.13 22.35
C GLY A 162 2.75 14.56 21.36
N SER A 163 2.29 13.34 21.62
CA SER A 163 1.08 12.79 21.01
C SER A 163 -0.11 13.67 21.40
N LYS A 164 -0.84 14.18 20.42
CA LYS A 164 -2.09 14.93 20.63
C LYS A 164 -3.30 14.04 20.39
#